data_AF-D8REH2-F1
#
_entry.id   AF-D8REH2-F1
#
_cell.length_a   1.000
_cell.length_b   1.000
_cell.length_c   1.000
_cell.angle_alpha   90.00
_cell.angle_beta   90.00
_cell.angle_gamma   90.00
#
_symmetry.space_group_name_H-M   'P 1'
#
loop_
_entity.id
_entity.type
_entity.pdbx_description
1 polymer ?
#
loop_
_entity_poly.entity_id
_entity_poly.type
_entity_poly.pdbx_seq_one_letter_code
_entity_poly.pdbx_strand_id
1 'polypeptide(L)'
;SKIKIMCSYGGRILPRPHDGQLRYVGGETRILLWQRSISFGEMMAKLVAMVGRSVAVKYQLPNEDLDALISVVCEEDFGSMIDEYLRMEG
;
A
#
# COMPACT_ATOMS: atom_id res chain seq x y z
N SER A 1 6.13 16.75 8.69
CA SER A 1 5.18 15.74 9.21
C SER A 1 5.42 14.42 8.47
N LYS A 2 5.20 13.28 9.13
CA LYS A 2 5.47 11.94 8.57
C LYS A 2 4.14 11.23 8.30
N ILE A 3 4.14 10.35 7.30
CA ILE A 3 3.05 9.43 6.96
C ILE A 3 3.44 8.04 7.47
N LYS A 4 2.52 7.35 8.14
CA LYS A 4 2.71 5.99 8.64
C LYS A 4 1.87 5.03 7.81
N ILE A 5 2.53 4.19 7.00
CA ILE A 5 1.85 3.28 6.08
C ILE A 5 2.16 1.84 6.48
N MET A 6 1.12 1.00 6.52
CA MET A 6 1.29 -0.44 6.60
C MET A 6 1.50 -1.00 5.20
N CYS A 7 2.61 -1.69 4.97
CA CYS A 7 2.98 -2.28 3.69
C CYS A 7 3.12 -3.79 3.84
N SER A 8 2.40 -4.55 3.01
CA SER A 8 2.45 -6.00 2.97
C SER A 8 3.01 -6.49 1.64
N TYR A 9 3.99 -7.40 1.66
CA TYR A 9 4.62 -7.94 0.44
C TYR A 9 5.08 -9.41 0.58
N GLY A 10 5.27 -10.10 -0.55
CA GLY A 10 5.73 -11.50 -0.60
C GLY A 10 4.68 -12.58 -0.35
N GLY A 11 3.44 -12.21 -0.03
CA GLY A 11 2.33 -13.11 0.26
C GLY A 11 1.27 -13.16 -0.85
N ARG A 12 0.06 -13.60 -0.50
CA ARG A 12 -1.07 -13.75 -1.42
C ARG A 12 -2.37 -13.28 -0.78
N ILE A 13 -3.30 -12.79 -1.59
CA ILE A 13 -4.66 -12.49 -1.17
C ILE A 13 -5.51 -13.72 -1.48
N LEU A 14 -6.13 -14.31 -0.46
CA LEU A 14 -6.96 -15.51 -0.58
C LEU A 14 -8.28 -15.34 0.19
N PRO A 15 -9.39 -15.96 -0.26
CA PRO A 15 -10.64 -15.97 0.48
C PRO A 15 -10.50 -16.74 1.80
N ARG A 16 -11.19 -16.27 2.84
CA ARG A 16 -11.33 -16.94 4.11
C ARG A 16 -12.34 -18.08 4.00
N PRO A 17 -12.07 -19.27 4.58
CA PRO A 17 -12.98 -20.41 4.48
C PRO A 17 -14.37 -20.21 5.10
N HIS A 18 -14.52 -19.33 6.09
CA HIS A 18 -15.75 -19.22 6.87
C HIS A 18 -16.77 -18.22 6.30
N ASP A 19 -16.29 -17.12 5.72
CA ASP A 19 -17.14 -16.00 5.28
C ASP A 19 -16.82 -15.50 3.87
N GLY A 20 -15.84 -16.11 3.19
CA GLY A 20 -15.46 -15.73 1.83
C GLY A 20 -14.69 -14.40 1.72
N GLN A 21 -14.54 -13.64 2.82
CA GLN A 21 -13.81 -12.37 2.79
C GLN A 21 -12.34 -12.59 2.45
N LEU A 22 -11.75 -11.65 1.73
CA LEU A 22 -10.35 -11.75 1.35
C LEU A 22 -9.42 -11.44 2.52
N ARG A 23 -8.29 -12.14 2.58
CA ARG A 23 -7.20 -11.85 3.53
C ARG A 23 -5.83 -12.00 2.87
N TYR A 24 -4.89 -11.21 3.35
CA TYR A 24 -3.48 -11.37 3.00
C TYR A 24 -2.83 -12.49 3.83
N VAL A 25 -2.10 -13.41 3.20
CA VAL A 25 -1.47 -14.58 3.85
C VAL A 25 -0.06 -14.85 3.35
N GLY A 26 0.79 -15.39 4.22
CA GLY A 26 2.09 -15.97 3.86
C GLY A 26 3.17 -14.98 3.41
N GLY A 27 3.00 -13.68 3.69
CA GLY A 27 4.00 -12.64 3.42
C GLY A 27 4.41 -11.87 4.66
N GLU A 28 5.20 -10.81 4.45
CA GLU A 28 5.58 -9.88 5.51
C GLU A 28 4.67 -8.66 5.52
N THR A 29 4.49 -8.09 6.71
CA THR A 29 3.83 -6.80 6.91
C THR A 29 4.74 -5.90 7.74
N ARG A 30 5.04 -4.70 7.23
CA ARG A 30 5.90 -3.71 7.88
C ARG A 30 5.21 -2.37 7.94
N ILE A 31 5.47 -1.63 9.02
CA ILE A 31 5.08 -0.22 9.12
C ILE A 31 6.24 0.61 8.57
N LEU A 32 5.96 1.41 7.54
CA LEU A 32 6.90 2.34 6.93
C LEU A 32 6.56 3.76 7.39
N LEU A 33 7.60 4.54 7.69
CA LEU A 33 7.46 5.98 7.93
C LEU A 33 8.08 6.75 6.75
N TRP A 34 7.27 7.52 6.06
CA TRP A 34 7.71 8.40 4.98
C TRP A 34 7.53 9.87 5.34
N GLN A 35 8.29 10.74 4.69
CA GLN A 35 8.03 12.18 4.78
C GLN A 35 6.77 12.49 3.96
N ARG A 36 5.93 13.43 4.41
CA ARG A 36 4.77 13.87 3.61
C ARG A 36 5.14 14.41 2.22
N SER A 37 6.37 14.90 2.07
CA SER A 37 6.91 15.43 0.81
C SER A 37 7.63 14.38 -0.04
N ILE A 38 7.51 13.09 0.28
CA ILE A 38 8.16 12.03 -0.50
C ILE A 38 7.62 12.03 -1.93
N SER A 39 8.51 11.91 -2.93
CA SER A 39 8.08 11.77 -4.32
C SER A 39 7.70 10.33 -4.66
N PHE A 40 6.95 10.14 -5.75
CA PHE A 40 6.64 8.81 -6.27
C PHE A 40 7.92 8.00 -6.54
N GLY A 41 8.91 8.62 -7.18
CA GLY A 41 10.21 7.98 -7.45
C GLY A 41 10.95 7.55 -6.19
N GLU A 42 10.98 8.40 -5.15
CA GLU A 42 11.60 8.07 -3.86
C GLU A 42 10.86 6.94 -3.14
N MET A 43 9.52 6.93 -3.18
CA MET A 43 8.71 5.84 -2.63
C MET A 43 9.04 4.52 -3.34
N MET A 44 9.01 4.51 -4.67
CA MET A 44 9.30 3.33 -5.47
C MET A 44 10.71 2.80 -5.22
N ALA A 45 11.72 3.68 -5.17
CA ALA A 45 13.09 3.31 -4.87
C ALA A 45 13.22 2.63 -3.50
N LYS A 46 12.56 3.16 -2.46
CA LYS A 46 12.55 2.55 -1.11
C LYS A 46 11.89 1.18 -1.10
N LEU A 47 10.76 1.02 -1.80
CA LEU A 47 10.04 -0.25 -1.87
C LEU A 47 10.85 -1.31 -2.64
N VAL A 48 11.46 -0.95 -3.77
CA VAL A 48 12.35 -1.85 -4.53
C VAL A 48 13.56 -2.25 -3.68
N ALA A 49 14.18 -1.32 -2.96
CA ALA A 49 15.29 -1.61 -2.06
C ALA A 49 14.88 -2.55 -0.91
N MET A 50 13.66 -2.40 -0.39
CA MET A 50 13.11 -3.26 0.67
C MET A 50 12.82 -4.68 0.18
N VAL A 51 12.23 -4.82 -1.02
CA VAL A 51 11.77 -6.11 -1.56
C VAL A 51 12.87 -6.83 -2.36
N GLY A 52 13.88 -6.10 -2.85
CA GLY A 52 15.00 -6.64 -3.63
C GLY A 52 14.69 -6.93 -5.10
N ARG A 53 13.53 -6.47 -5.61
CA ARG A 53 13.08 -6.64 -7.00
C ARG A 53 12.07 -5.57 -7.39
N SER A 54 11.72 -5.52 -8.68
CA SER A 54 10.62 -4.67 -9.15
C SER A 54 9.32 -4.97 -8.41
N VAL A 55 8.56 -3.93 -8.09
CA VAL A 55 7.33 -4.00 -7.29
C VAL A 55 6.18 -3.34 -8.04
N ALA A 56 4.99 -3.92 -7.91
CA ALA A 56 3.74 -3.25 -8.25
C ALA A 56 3.07 -2.83 -6.94
N VAL A 57 2.64 -1.57 -6.87
CA VAL A 57 2.05 -0.99 -5.66
C VAL A 57 0.54 -0.95 -5.83
N LYS A 58 -0.16 -1.40 -4.78
CA LYS A 58 -1.60 -1.23 -4.65
C LYS A 58 -1.93 -0.76 -3.24
N TYR A 59 -2.98 0.04 -3.11
CA TYR A 59 -3.49 0.50 -1.82
C TYR A 59 -4.98 0.19 -1.67
N GLN A 60 -5.42 0.11 -0.42
CA GLN A 60 -6.80 -0.13 -0.05
C GLN A 60 -7.41 1.19 0.40
N LEU A 61 -8.60 1.51 -0.08
CA LEU A 61 -9.38 2.62 0.43
C LEU A 61 -9.95 2.30 1.82
N PRO A 62 -10.27 3.32 2.62
CA PRO A 62 -10.93 3.11 3.89
C PRO A 62 -12.27 2.42 3.71
N ASN A 63 -12.52 1.36 4.48
CA ASN A 63 -13.75 0.58 4.47
C ASN A 63 -14.00 -0.25 3.20
N GLU A 64 -13.07 -0.26 2.24
CA GLU A 64 -13.14 -1.14 1.07
C GLU A 64 -12.41 -2.47 1.34
N ASP A 65 -12.75 -3.52 0.59
CA ASP A 65 -12.17 -4.86 0.72
C ASP A 65 -10.90 -5.05 -0.15
N LEU A 66 -10.21 -6.18 0.03
CA LEU A 66 -8.96 -6.49 -0.69
C LEU A 66 -9.16 -6.85 -2.18
N ASP A 67 -10.40 -6.95 -2.66
CA ASP A 67 -10.73 -7.08 -4.09
C ASP A 67 -10.82 -5.71 -4.79
N ALA A 68 -11.04 -4.64 -4.03
CA ALA A 68 -11.14 -3.27 -4.52
C ALA A 68 -9.80 -2.49 -4.45
N LEU A 69 -8.66 -3.19 -4.51
CA LEU A 69 -7.35 -2.55 -4.44
C LEU A 69 -7.07 -1.65 -5.65
N ILE A 70 -6.67 -0.41 -5.36
CA ILE A 70 -6.31 0.59 -6.38
C ILE A 70 -4.82 0.49 -6.69
N SER A 71 -4.48 0.48 -7.97
CA SER A 71 -3.08 0.41 -8.41
C SER A 71 -2.45 1.79 -8.47
N VAL A 72 -1.19 1.90 -8.09
CA VAL A 72 -0.39 3.12 -8.21
C VAL A 72 0.64 2.90 -9.30
N VAL A 73 0.44 3.50 -10.48
CA VAL A 73 1.32 3.30 -11.64
C VAL A 73 2.01 4.59 -12.10
N CYS A 74 1.54 5.76 -11.65
CA CYS A 74 2.13 7.06 -11.96
C CYS A 74 2.07 8.05 -10.78
N GLU A 75 2.57 9.27 -11.01
CA GLU A 75 2.58 10.32 -9.99
C GLU A 75 1.16 10.80 -9.62
N GLU A 76 0.23 10.79 -10.58
CA GLU A 76 -1.17 11.18 -10.35
C GLU A 76 -1.89 10.19 -9.41
N ASP A 77 -1.68 8.89 -9.60
CA ASP A 77 -2.22 7.86 -8.70
C ASP A 77 -1.60 7.98 -7.31
N PHE A 78 -0.31 8.29 -7.25
CA PHE A 78 0.39 8.48 -5.99
C PHE A 78 -0.14 9.70 -5.24
N GLY A 79 -0.38 10.81 -5.94
CA GLY A 79 -1.04 11.98 -5.38
C GLY A 79 -2.41 11.63 -4.80
N SER A 80 -3.23 10.89 -5.55
CA SER A 80 -4.54 10.41 -5.10
C SER A 80 -4.45 9.54 -3.84
N MET A 81 -3.46 8.64 -3.76
CA MET A 81 -3.21 7.81 -2.58
C MET A 81 -2.84 8.66 -1.34
N ILE A 82 -2.00 9.68 -1.53
CA ILE A 82 -1.56 10.56 -0.43
C ILE A 82 -2.70 11.48 0.03
N ASP A 83 -3.47 12.04 -0.90
CA ASP A 83 -4.62 12.89 -0.58
C ASP A 83 -5.66 12.12 0.24
N GLU A 84 -5.93 10.88 -0.13
CA GLU A 84 -6.84 10.01 0.62
C GLU A 84 -6.31 9.71 2.03
N TYR A 85 -5.01 9.45 2.18
CA TYR A 85 -4.39 9.28 3.50
C TYR A 85 -4.55 10.55 4.35
N LEU A 86 -4.26 11.72 3.79
CA LEU A 86 -4.32 13.00 4.50
C LEU A 86 -5.74 13.36 4.91
N ARG A 87 -6.74 13.00 4.10
CA ARG A 87 -8.17 13.15 4.41
C ARG A 87 -8.58 12.38 5.66
N MET A 88 -7.90 11.26 5.97
CA MET A 88 -8.17 10.47 7.17
C MET A 88 -7.41 10.93 8.42
N GLU A 89 -6.28 11.63 8.26
CA GLU A 89 -5.52 12.17 9.41
C GLU A 89 -6.08 13.49 9.95
N GLY A 90 -7.02 14.12 9.23
CA GLY A 90 -7.75 15.32 9.67
C GLY A 90 -9.01 14.98 10.45
#